data_AF-A0A9X4XR37-F1
#
_entry.id   AF-A0A9X4XR37-F1
#
_cell.length_a   1.000
_cell.length_b   1.000
_cell.length_c   1.000
_cell.angle_alpha   90.00
_cell.angle_beta   90.00
_cell.angle_gamma   90.00
#
_symmetry.space_group_name_H-M   'P 1'
#
loop_
_entity.id
_entity.type
_entity.pdbx_description
1 polymer ?
#
loop_
_entity_poly.entity_id
_entity_poly.type
_entity_poly.pdbx_seq_one_letter_code
_entity_poly.pdbx_strand_id
1 'polypeptide(L)'
;MRLPLAFAVVVLGFAGPVAAADQVPTFDVRQSCRGGSDNPAALESCLKSEAEARTQLVAQWAQFPAAQRRGCIAEAGREMASYVELLTCLQIAGEAKALPKQQIDLGPLRKID
;
A
#
# COMPACT_ATOMS: atom_id res chain seq x y z
N MET A 1 54.21 -24.77 28.13
CA MET A 1 53.92 -23.53 27.36
C MET A 1 52.40 -23.38 27.33
N ARG A 2 51.85 -22.28 27.85
CA ARG A 2 50.41 -22.07 28.11
C ARG A 2 49.80 -21.34 26.90
N LEU A 3 48.89 -21.96 26.16
CA LEU A 3 48.24 -21.33 25.00
C LEU A 3 46.91 -20.70 25.46
N PRO A 4 46.72 -19.37 25.36
CA PRO A 4 45.50 -18.73 25.84
C PRO A 4 44.38 -18.92 24.81
N LEU A 5 43.21 -19.30 25.30
CA LEU A 5 41.94 -19.28 24.56
C LEU A 5 41.67 -17.85 24.08
N ALA A 6 41.62 -17.64 22.76
CA ALA A 6 41.04 -16.44 22.18
C ALA A 6 39.70 -16.83 21.54
N PHE A 7 38.62 -16.62 22.27
CA PHE A 7 37.25 -16.80 21.76
C PHE A 7 36.92 -15.59 20.88
N ALA A 8 37.15 -15.71 19.58
CA ALA A 8 36.75 -14.68 18.63
C ALA A 8 35.23 -14.72 18.47
N VAL A 9 34.52 -13.84 19.17
CA VAL A 9 33.09 -13.62 18.95
C VAL A 9 32.92 -12.84 17.66
N VAL A 10 32.70 -13.56 16.56
CA VAL A 10 32.30 -12.97 15.28
C VAL A 10 30.83 -12.58 15.40
N VAL A 11 30.57 -11.30 15.66
CA VAL A 11 29.22 -10.74 15.55
C VAL A 11 28.92 -10.58 14.07
N LEU A 12 28.30 -11.60 13.45
CA LEU A 12 27.66 -11.44 12.14
C LEU A 12 26.44 -10.53 12.33
N GLY A 13 26.58 -9.24 11.99
CA GLY A 13 25.46 -8.33 11.87
C GLY A 13 24.54 -8.77 10.73
N PHE A 14 23.35 -9.26 11.08
CA PHE A 14 22.34 -9.64 10.10
C PHE A 14 21.69 -8.37 9.54
N ALA A 15 22.26 -7.81 8.47
CA ALA A 15 21.57 -6.81 7.66
C ALA A 15 20.52 -7.52 6.79
N GLY A 16 19.35 -7.80 7.36
CA GLY A 16 18.21 -8.31 6.61
C GLY A 16 17.73 -7.29 5.57
N PRO A 17 17.14 -7.72 4.45
CA PRO A 17 16.61 -6.81 3.45
C PRO A 17 15.51 -5.96 4.07
N VAL A 18 15.64 -4.63 4.01
CA VAL A 18 14.56 -3.70 4.33
C VAL A 18 13.45 -3.96 3.32
N ALA A 19 12.35 -4.55 3.79
CA ALA A 19 11.23 -4.90 2.92
C ALA A 19 10.63 -3.60 2.34
N ALA A 20 10.56 -3.49 1.01
CA ALA A 20 10.01 -2.32 0.32
C ALA A 20 8.56 -1.94 0.74
N ALA A 21 7.86 -2.81 1.46
CA ALA A 21 6.55 -2.56 2.04
C ALA A 21 6.58 -1.73 3.34
N ASP A 22 7.75 -1.43 3.90
CA ASP A 22 7.85 -0.65 5.13
C ASP A 22 7.65 0.86 4.94
N GLN A 23 7.75 1.34 3.70
CA GLN A 23 7.54 2.74 3.36
C GLN A 23 6.40 2.92 2.36
N VAL A 24 5.74 4.08 2.40
CA VAL A 24 4.75 4.46 1.39
C VAL A 24 5.46 4.55 0.03
N PRO A 25 4.94 3.92 -1.03
CA PRO A 25 5.59 3.93 -2.34
C PRO A 25 5.64 5.35 -2.93
N THR A 26 6.49 5.54 -3.93
CA THR A 26 6.54 6.77 -4.74
C THR A 26 5.85 6.51 -6.08
N PHE A 27 4.57 6.83 -6.17
CA PHE A 27 3.78 6.76 -7.39
C PHE A 27 3.90 8.03 -8.24
N ASP A 28 3.98 7.85 -9.55
CA ASP A 28 3.73 8.92 -10.52
C ASP A 28 2.24 8.94 -10.89
N VAL A 29 1.52 9.88 -10.29
CA VAL A 29 0.06 10.04 -10.45
C VAL A 29 -0.31 10.94 -11.64
N ARG A 30 0.66 11.47 -12.40
CA ARG A 30 0.34 12.39 -13.51
C ARG A 30 -0.40 11.70 -14.63
N GLN A 31 -0.18 10.40 -14.83
CA GLN A 31 -0.90 9.62 -15.83
C GLN A 31 -2.34 9.34 -15.37
N SER A 32 -2.54 8.89 -14.13
CA SER A 32 -3.88 8.69 -13.53
C SER A 32 -4.69 9.98 -13.53
N CYS A 33 -4.08 11.10 -13.12
CA CYS A 33 -4.78 12.38 -13.06
C CYS A 33 -5.09 13.03 -14.40
N ARG A 34 -4.34 12.72 -15.47
CA ARG A 34 -4.71 13.21 -16.80
C ARG A 34 -5.96 12.52 -17.30
N GLY A 35 -6.13 11.22 -17.06
CA GLY A 35 -7.38 10.51 -17.37
C GLY A 35 -7.91 10.71 -18.81
N GLY A 36 -7.03 10.98 -19.78
CA GLY A 36 -7.41 11.31 -21.16
C GLY A 36 -7.99 12.71 -21.40
N SER A 37 -7.94 13.60 -20.40
CA SER A 37 -8.44 14.98 -20.44
C SER A 37 -7.30 15.97 -20.20
N ASP A 38 -7.28 17.05 -21.00
CA ASP A 38 -6.33 18.16 -20.84
C ASP A 38 -6.94 19.34 -20.04
N ASN A 39 -8.05 19.11 -19.31
CA ASN A 39 -8.65 20.16 -18.48
C ASN A 39 -7.74 20.48 -17.26
N PRO A 40 -7.16 21.69 -17.17
CA PRO A 40 -6.22 22.05 -16.11
C PRO A 40 -6.84 22.04 -14.71
N ALA A 41 -8.11 22.42 -14.57
CA ALA A 41 -8.79 22.43 -13.28
C ALA A 41 -9.06 21.00 -12.76
N ALA A 42 -9.36 20.07 -13.68
CA ALA A 42 -9.54 18.66 -13.33
C ALA A 42 -8.21 18.03 -12.90
N LEU A 43 -7.12 18.35 -13.62
CA LEU A 43 -5.78 17.91 -13.28
C LEU A 43 -5.34 18.43 -11.90
N GLU A 44 -5.55 19.72 -11.62
CA GLU A 44 -5.21 20.32 -10.33
C GLU A 44 -5.98 19.67 -9.17
N SER A 45 -7.30 19.50 -9.33
CA SER A 45 -8.14 18.84 -8.34
C SER A 45 -7.68 17.41 -8.06
N CYS A 46 -7.38 16.63 -9.10
CA CYS A 46 -6.87 15.27 -8.92
C CYS A 46 -5.52 15.25 -8.20
N LEU A 47 -4.55 16.08 -8.62
CA LEU A 47 -3.23 16.13 -8.00
C LEU A 47 -3.32 16.52 -6.51
N LYS A 48 -4.29 17.39 -6.16
CA LYS A 48 -4.58 17.73 -4.77
C LYS A 48 -5.09 16.51 -3.99
N SER A 49 -6.08 15.79 -4.51
CA SER A 49 -6.59 14.57 -3.87
C SER A 49 -5.51 13.49 -3.70
N GLU A 50 -4.65 13.30 -4.70
CA GLU A 50 -3.51 12.38 -4.63
C GLU A 50 -2.50 12.78 -3.55
N ALA A 51 -2.19 14.07 -3.42
CA ALA A 51 -1.30 14.58 -2.39
C ALA A 51 -1.89 14.43 -0.97
N GLU A 52 -3.18 14.69 -0.82
CA GLU A 52 -3.91 14.50 0.45
C GLU A 52 -3.94 13.01 0.84
N ALA A 53 -4.25 12.11 -0.10
CA ALA A 53 -4.23 10.67 0.12
C ALA A 53 -2.83 10.18 0.52
N ARG A 54 -1.77 10.64 -0.15
CA ARG A 54 -0.40 10.33 0.23
C ARG A 54 -0.06 10.80 1.64
N THR A 55 -0.53 12.00 2.03
CA THR A 55 -0.33 12.54 3.38
C THR A 55 -0.98 11.64 4.43
N GLN A 56 -2.21 11.18 4.18
CA GLN A 56 -2.90 10.24 5.07
C GLN A 56 -2.20 8.88 5.13
N LEU A 57 -1.74 8.36 3.99
CA LEU A 57 -0.96 7.13 3.93
C LEU A 57 0.30 7.23 4.79
N VAL A 58 1.07 8.30 4.68
CA VAL A 58 2.29 8.51 5.49
C VAL A 58 1.96 8.52 6.99
N ALA A 59 0.87 9.19 7.39
CA ALA A 59 0.47 9.27 8.78
C ALA A 59 0.03 7.91 9.37
N GLN A 60 -0.61 7.06 8.56
CA GLN A 60 -1.25 5.82 9.02
C GLN A 60 -0.51 4.56 8.57
N TRP A 61 0.57 4.67 7.80
CA TRP A 61 1.23 3.56 7.10
C TRP A 61 1.55 2.37 8.01
N ALA A 62 2.08 2.66 9.20
CA ALA A 62 2.48 1.65 10.17
C ALA A 62 1.29 0.91 10.83
N GLN A 63 0.07 1.46 10.75
CA GLN A 63 -1.14 0.83 11.28
C GLN A 63 -1.64 -0.29 10.37
N PHE A 64 -1.28 -0.25 9.07
CA PHE A 64 -1.67 -1.27 8.11
C PHE A 64 -0.73 -2.48 8.15
N PRO A 65 -1.26 -3.71 8.27
CA PRO A 65 -0.47 -4.94 8.21
C PRO A 65 0.38 -5.02 6.94
N ALA A 66 1.63 -5.47 7.07
CA ALA A 66 2.57 -5.57 5.93
C ALA A 66 2.07 -6.43 4.77
N ALA A 67 1.19 -7.41 5.01
CA ALA A 67 0.55 -8.20 3.95
C ALA A 67 -0.47 -7.37 3.16
N GLN A 68 -1.28 -6.54 3.84
CA GLN A 68 -2.24 -5.64 3.19
C GLN A 68 -1.52 -4.54 2.41
N ARG A 69 -0.47 -3.94 3.00
CA ARG A 69 0.40 -2.99 2.30
C ARG A 69 0.90 -3.55 0.98
N ARG A 70 1.47 -4.77 0.99
CA ARG A 70 1.96 -5.44 -0.22
C ARG A 70 0.86 -5.69 -1.25
N GLY A 71 -0.29 -6.22 -0.83
CA GLY A 71 -1.41 -6.50 -1.72
C GLY A 71 -1.97 -5.22 -2.36
N CYS A 72 -2.22 -4.19 -1.57
CA CYS A 72 -2.78 -2.93 -2.07
C CYS A 72 -1.80 -2.13 -2.92
N ILE A 73 -0.48 -2.17 -2.64
CA ILE A 73 0.54 -1.58 -3.52
C ILE A 73 0.50 -2.26 -4.90
N ALA A 74 0.37 -3.59 -4.92
CA ALA A 74 0.35 -4.34 -6.18
C ALA A 74 -0.87 -3.98 -7.04
N GLU A 75 -2.04 -3.76 -6.43
CA GLU A 75 -3.24 -3.35 -7.17
C GLU A 75 -3.14 -1.89 -7.63
N ALA A 76 -2.92 -0.97 -6.69
CA ALA A 76 -2.92 0.47 -6.94
C ALA A 76 -1.74 0.96 -7.81
N GLY A 77 -0.76 0.10 -8.11
CA GLY A 77 0.38 0.40 -8.95
C GLY A 77 0.38 -0.26 -10.34
N ARG A 78 -0.63 -1.06 -10.69
CA ARG A 78 -0.55 -1.94 -11.88
C ARG A 78 -0.78 -1.23 -13.23
N GLU A 79 -1.84 -0.42 -13.35
CA GLU A 79 -2.23 0.23 -14.62
C GLU A 79 -1.98 1.74 -14.56
N MET A 80 -2.58 2.40 -13.57
CA MET A 80 -2.49 3.83 -13.36
C MET A 80 -2.30 4.09 -11.88
N ALA A 81 -1.10 4.52 -11.49
CA ALA A 81 -0.77 4.62 -10.08
C ALA A 81 -1.63 5.67 -9.35
N SER A 82 -2.24 5.30 -8.22
CA SER A 82 -3.07 6.21 -7.41
C SER A 82 -2.89 5.98 -5.91
N TYR A 83 -2.58 7.04 -5.17
CA TYR A 83 -2.57 7.04 -3.71
C TYR A 83 -3.99 7.01 -3.14
N VAL A 84 -4.97 7.57 -3.84
CA VAL A 84 -6.38 7.47 -3.45
C VAL A 84 -6.79 5.99 -3.45
N GLU A 85 -6.50 5.27 -4.54
CA GLU A 85 -6.79 3.84 -4.63
C GLU A 85 -6.05 3.03 -3.56
N LEU A 86 -4.75 3.31 -3.35
CA LEU A 86 -3.96 2.64 -2.31
C LEU A 86 -4.55 2.85 -0.92
N LEU A 87 -4.91 4.09 -0.57
CA LEU A 87 -5.51 4.42 0.72
C LEU A 87 -6.85 3.72 0.90
N THR A 88 -7.71 3.76 -0.12
CA THR A 88 -9.02 3.11 -0.09
C THR A 88 -8.91 1.60 0.03
N CYS A 89 -8.01 0.95 -0.72
CA CYS A 89 -7.76 -0.49 -0.59
C CYS A 89 -7.39 -0.88 0.84
N LEU A 90 -6.52 -0.10 1.47
CA LEU A 90 -6.08 -0.35 2.84
C LEU A 90 -7.18 -0.13 3.88
N GLN A 91 -8.02 0.89 3.70
CA GLN A 91 -9.18 1.15 4.55
C GLN A 91 -10.19 -0.01 4.46
N ILE A 92 -10.56 -0.41 3.24
CA ILE A 92 -11.49 -1.52 3.01
C ILE A 92 -10.92 -2.83 3.58
N ALA A 93 -9.64 -3.13 3.35
CA ALA A 93 -9.00 -4.32 3.89
C ALA A 93 -8.95 -4.33 5.43
N GLY A 94 -8.82 -3.15 6.05
CA GLY A 94 -8.91 -2.96 7.49
C GLY A 94 -10.32 -3.20 8.03
N GLU A 95 -11.32 -2.56 7.42
CA GLU A 95 -12.74 -2.67 7.79
C GLU A 95 -13.27 -4.09 7.60
N ALA A 96 -12.96 -4.75 6.49
CA ALA A 96 -13.36 -6.12 6.20
C ALA A 96 -12.84 -7.11 7.25
N LYS A 97 -11.68 -6.85 7.85
CA LYS A 97 -11.13 -7.65 8.95
C LYS A 97 -11.90 -7.46 10.26
N ALA A 98 -12.52 -6.30 10.45
CA ALA A 98 -13.32 -6.00 11.65
C ALA A 98 -14.75 -6.56 11.57
N LEU A 99 -15.24 -6.91 10.38
CA LEU A 99 -16.57 -7.49 10.21
C LEU A 99 -16.61 -8.96 10.68
N PRO A 100 -17.72 -9.41 11.31
CA PRO A 100 -17.95 -10.82 11.52
C PRO A 100 -18.03 -11.54 10.16
N LYS A 101 -17.53 -12.78 10.09
CA LYS A 101 -17.61 -13.61 8.88
C LYS A 101 -19.07 -14.02 8.63
N GLN A 102 -19.84 -13.12 8.06
CA GLN A 102 -21.19 -13.40 7.57
C GLN A 102 -21.08 -13.74 6.08
N GLN A 103 -21.64 -14.88 5.69
CA GLN A 103 -21.82 -15.21 4.29
C GLN A 103 -22.83 -14.23 3.71
N ILE A 104 -22.38 -13.31 2.85
CA ILE A 104 -23.29 -12.54 2.01
C ILE A 104 -23.80 -13.50 0.93
N ASP A 105 -25.00 -14.03 1.14
CA ASP A 105 -25.77 -14.67 0.08
C ASP A 105 -26.31 -13.57 -0.83
N LEU A 106 -25.59 -13.29 -1.93
CA LEU A 106 -26.02 -12.34 -2.95
C LEU A 106 -27.27 -12.84 -3.73
N GLY A 107 -27.78 -14.03 -3.40
CA GLY A 107 -28.87 -14.66 -4.11
C GLY A 107 -28.51 -14.90 -5.58
N PRO A 108 -29.48 -15.33 -6.40
CA PRO A 108 -29.27 -15.47 -7.82
C PRO A 108 -29.04 -14.09 -8.46
N LEU A 109 -27.93 -13.91 -9.18
CA LEU A 109 -27.75 -12.74 -10.05
C LEU A 109 -28.89 -12.73 -11.08
N ARG A 110 -29.80 -11.75 -10.99
CA ARG A 110 -30.78 -11.51 -12.06
C ARG A 110 -29.98 -11.22 -13.33
N LYS A 111 -30.18 -12.03 -14.36
CA LYS A 111 -29.75 -11.67 -15.70
C LYS A 111 -30.51 -10.41 -16.10
N ILE A 112 -29.76 -9.38 -16.49
CA ILE A 112 -30.31 -8.23 -17.20
C ILE A 112 -30.38 -8.71 -18.65
N ASP A 113 -31.55 -9.25 -19.03
CA ASP A 113 -31.90 -9.52 -20.42
C ASP A 113 -32.39 -8.23 -21.09
#